data_AF-A0A818ZF51-F1
#
_entry.id   AF-A0A818ZF51-F1
#
_cell.length_a   1.000
_cell.length_b   1.000
_cell.length_c   1.000
_cell.angle_alpha   90.00
_cell.angle_beta   90.00
_cell.angle_gamma   90.00
#
_symmetry.space_group_name_H-M   'P 1'
#
loop_
_entity.id
_entity.type
_entity.pdbx_description
1 polymer ?
#
loop_
_entity_poly.entity_id
_entity_poly.type
_entity_poly.pdbx_seq_one_letter_code
_entity_poly.pdbx_strand_id
1 'polypeptide(L)'
;MSTFTTSSTPRNKSLLLSKGFSYIIDKVTIDKTYWKCEHARKPKCKGRVHSNYINSILLNENDKHNHNDNGVSIEIRIFYKKKVRDRAINSNENYLSCYR
;
A
#
# COMPACT_ATOMS: atom_id res chain seq x y z
N MET A 1 -16.58 1.00 6.11
CA MET A 1 -15.28 1.72 6.11
C MET A 1 -14.29 0.90 5.30
N SER A 2 -13.68 1.49 4.26
CA SER A 2 -12.79 0.76 3.35
C SER A 2 -11.37 0.72 3.92
N THR A 3 -10.85 -0.48 4.18
CA THR A 3 -9.48 -0.72 4.63
C THR A 3 -8.53 -0.80 3.42
N PHE A 4 -7.27 -0.42 3.61
CA PHE A 4 -6.25 -0.48 2.56
C PHE A 4 -4.98 -1.14 3.09
N THR A 5 -4.15 -1.66 2.18
CA THR A 5 -2.85 -2.24 2.55
C THR A 5 -1.72 -1.35 2.03
N THR A 6 -0.73 -1.06 2.89
CA THR A 6 0.48 -0.38 2.44
C THR A 6 1.50 -1.39 1.92
N SER A 7 2.35 -0.99 0.99
CA SER A 7 3.50 -1.75 0.52
C SER A 7 4.64 -0.80 0.15
N SER A 8 5.77 -1.33 -0.29
CA SER A 8 6.89 -0.52 -0.77
C SER A 8 7.36 -1.03 -2.13
N THR A 9 7.77 -0.10 -2.99
CA THR A 9 8.50 -0.44 -4.22
C THR A 9 9.93 -0.93 -3.88
N PRO A 10 10.63 -1.58 -4.83
CA PRO A 10 12.05 -1.92 -4.66
C PRO A 10 12.94 -0.71 -4.36
N ARG A 11 12.52 0.50 -4.76
CA ARG A 11 13.21 1.76 -4.46
C ARG A 11 12.75 2.40 -3.13
N ASN A 12 12.17 1.59 -2.24
CA ASN A 12 11.65 1.98 -0.93
C ASN A 12 10.64 3.14 -0.93
N LYS A 13 9.88 3.30 -2.02
CA LYS A 13 8.77 4.25 -2.07
C LYS A 13 7.49 3.61 -1.56
N SER A 14 6.81 4.27 -0.64
CA SER A 14 5.53 3.82 -0.08
C SER A 14 4.44 3.77 -1.16
N LEU A 15 3.67 2.70 -1.11
CA LEU A 15 2.55 2.40 -1.97
C LEU A 15 1.33 2.10 -1.12
N LEU A 16 0.18 2.63 -1.54
CA LEU A 16 -1.12 2.28 -1.02
C LEU A 16 -1.82 1.37 -2.03
N LEU A 17 -2.30 0.22 -1.58
CA LEU A 17 -3.02 -0.77 -2.38
C LEU A 17 -4.48 -0.79 -1.96
N SER A 18 -5.38 -0.52 -2.89
CA SER A 18 -6.83 -0.49 -2.67
C SER A 18 -7.56 -0.85 -3.97
N LYS A 19 -8.61 -1.68 -3.89
CA LYS A 19 -9.53 -2.02 -5.01
C LYS A 19 -8.83 -2.38 -6.33
N GLY A 20 -7.73 -3.13 -6.29
CA GLY A 20 -7.03 -3.50 -7.52
C GLY A 20 -6.19 -2.36 -8.15
N PHE A 21 -6.02 -1.23 -7.46
CA PHE A 21 -5.13 -0.14 -7.86
C PHE A 21 -4.00 0.11 -6.87
N SER A 22 -2.88 0.60 -7.40
CA SER A 22 -1.71 1.06 -6.66
C SER A 22 -1.61 2.57 -6.71
N TYR A 23 -1.35 3.16 -5.55
CA TYR A 23 -1.20 4.60 -5.40
C TYR A 23 0.14 4.94 -4.75
N ILE A 24 0.76 6.03 -5.21
CA ILE A 24 1.99 6.61 -4.68
C ILE A 24 1.67 7.90 -3.92
N ILE A 25 2.54 8.27 -2.98
CA ILE A 25 2.41 9.53 -2.24
C ILE A 25 2.52 10.70 -3.22
N ASP A 26 1.57 11.63 -3.12
CA ASP A 26 1.62 12.93 -3.78
C ASP A 26 2.01 14.04 -2.81
N LYS A 27 1.31 14.12 -1.67
CA LYS A 27 1.57 15.10 -0.62
C LYS A 27 1.25 14.52 0.75
N VAL A 28 2.06 14.83 1.75
CA VAL A 28 1.79 14.51 3.16
C VAL A 28 1.44 15.82 3.87
N THR A 29 0.38 15.79 4.67
CA THR A 29 -0.02 16.87 5.58
C THR A 29 -0.11 16.30 7.00
N ILE A 30 -0.29 17.16 7.99
CA ILE A 30 -0.37 16.76 9.40
C ILE A 30 -1.51 15.76 9.62
N ASP A 31 -2.67 15.98 8.99
CA ASP A 31 -3.86 15.16 9.24
C ASP A 31 -4.10 14.07 8.19
N LYS A 32 -3.56 14.27 6.98
CA LYS A 32 -3.91 13.46 5.80
C LYS A 32 -2.74 13.22 4.88
N THR A 33 -2.73 12.05 4.24
CA THR A 33 -1.83 11.76 3.13
C THR A 33 -2.64 11.70 1.85
N TYR A 34 -2.19 12.45 0.85
CA TYR A 34 -2.74 12.49 -0.48
C TYR A 34 -1.98 11.52 -1.36
N TRP A 35 -2.72 10.61 -1.97
CA TRP A 35 -2.21 9.56 -2.84
C TRP A 35 -2.71 9.79 -4.27
N LYS A 36 -1.86 9.48 -5.23
CA LYS A 36 -2.18 9.49 -6.66
C LYS A 36 -1.92 8.13 -7.26
N CYS A 37 -2.70 7.75 -8.26
CA CYS A 37 -2.47 6.50 -8.96
C CYS A 37 -1.02 6.42 -9.49
N GLU A 38 -0.41 5.24 -9.44
CA GLU A 38 0.92 4.99 -10.00
C GLU A 38 1.01 5.43 -11.48
N HIS A 39 -0.10 5.29 -12.21
CA HIS A 39 -0.28 5.67 -13.62
C HIS A 39 -0.60 7.16 -13.84
N ALA A 40 -0.48 8.02 -12.81
CA ALA A 40 -0.78 9.45 -12.91
C ALA A 40 0.15 10.22 -13.87
N ARG A 41 1.36 9.70 -14.15
CA ARG A 41 2.27 10.31 -15.14
C ARG A 41 1.99 9.84 -16.57
N LYS A 42 1.76 8.54 -16.74
CA LYS A 42 1.43 7.87 -18.00
C LYS A 42 0.59 6.64 -17.64
N PRO A 43 -0.63 6.45 -18.18
CA PRO A 43 -1.42 7.27 -19.12
C PRO A 43 -2.15 8.51 -18.53
N LYS A 44 -1.59 9.25 -17.56
CA LYS A 44 -2.23 10.42 -16.94
C LYS A 44 -3.53 10.09 -16.18
N CYS A 45 -3.52 8.95 -15.48
CA CYS A 45 -4.65 8.53 -14.65
C CYS A 45 -5.00 9.58 -13.58
N LYS A 46 -6.31 9.79 -13.36
CA LYS A 46 -6.84 10.77 -12.40
C LYS A 46 -7.27 10.14 -11.07
N GLY A 47 -7.00 8.86 -10.86
CA GLY A 47 -7.25 8.17 -9.60
C GLY A 47 -6.54 8.84 -8.43
N ARG A 48 -7.28 9.19 -7.39
CA ARG A 48 -6.78 9.88 -6.18
C ARG A 48 -7.39 9.28 -4.93
N VAL A 49 -6.61 9.16 -3.88
CA VAL A 49 -7.06 8.60 -2.60
C VAL A 49 -6.49 9.44 -1.45
N HIS A 50 -7.27 9.63 -0.39
CA HIS A 50 -6.81 10.28 0.83
C HIS A 50 -6.86 9.28 1.99
N SER A 51 -5.78 9.18 2.76
CA SER A 51 -5.76 8.43 4.02
C SER A 51 -5.59 9.38 5.19
N ASN A 52 -6.10 8.99 6.36
CA ASN A 52 -5.81 9.69 7.62
C ASN A 52 -4.33 9.46 8.02
N TYR A 53 -3.74 10.37 8.80
CA TYR A 53 -2.44 10.24 9.47
C TYR A 53 -2.25 8.91 10.20
N ILE A 54 -3.31 8.37 10.82
CA ILE A 54 -3.27 7.06 11.50
C ILE A 54 -3.09 5.89 10.50
N ASN A 55 -3.06 6.14 9.20
CA ASN A 55 -2.78 5.18 8.12
C ASN A 55 -3.71 3.96 8.05
N SER A 56 -4.88 4.01 8.69
CA SER A 56 -5.78 2.84 8.79
C SER A 56 -7.09 3.00 8.01
N ILE A 57 -7.44 4.20 7.58
CA ILE A 57 -8.77 4.49 7.00
C ILE A 57 -8.63 5.32 5.71
N LEU A 58 -9.31 4.89 4.65
CA LEU A 58 -9.54 5.69 3.45
C LEU A 58 -10.63 6.72 3.72
N LEU A 59 -10.29 8.00 3.60
CA LEU A 59 -11.22 9.12 3.80
C LEU A 59 -12.01 9.45 2.54
N ASN A 60 -11.36 9.35 1.38
CA ASN A 60 -11.98 9.60 0.09
C ASN A 60 -11.22 8.86 -1.02
N GLU A 61 -11.94 8.40 -2.04
CA GLU A 61 -11.38 7.75 -3.21
C GLU A 61 -12.09 8.26 -4.47
N ASN A 62 -11.33 8.90 -5.34
CA ASN A 62 -11.77 9.23 -6.69
C ASN A 62 -11.43 8.06 -7.60
N ASP A 63 -12.42 7.22 -7.88
CA ASP A 63 -12.30 5.98 -8.66
C ASP A 63 -12.26 6.22 -10.19
N LYS A 64 -11.89 7.43 -10.63
CA LYS A 64 -11.79 7.80 -12.04
C LYS A 64 -10.45 7.35 -12.62
N HIS A 65 -10.30 6.04 -12.78
CA HIS A 65 -9.17 5.43 -13.47
C HIS A 65 -9.42 5.35 -14.97
N ASN A 66 -8.35 5.52 -15.76
CA ASN A 66 -8.38 5.39 -17.22
C ASN A 66 -7.61 4.16 -17.71
N HIS A 67 -7.41 3.20 -16.82
CA HIS A 67 -6.76 1.93 -17.08
C HIS A 67 -7.45 0.86 -16.23
N ASN A 68 -7.29 -0.39 -16.62
CA ASN A 68 -7.84 -1.52 -15.87
C ASN A 68 -7.14 -1.65 -14.52
N ASP A 69 -7.85 -2.24 -13.57
CA ASP A 69 -7.27 -2.68 -12.32
C ASP A 69 -6.27 -3.82 -12.57
N ASN A 70 -5.34 -3.98 -11.63
CA ASN A 70 -4.34 -5.03 -11.66
C ASN A 70 -4.36 -5.79 -10.33
N GLY A 71 -5.55 -6.32 -9.99
CA GLY A 71 -5.82 -7.04 -8.75
C GLY A 71 -4.81 -8.16 -8.48
N VAL A 72 -4.50 -8.97 -9.50
CA VAL A 72 -3.53 -10.08 -9.38
C VAL A 72 -2.17 -9.60 -8.90
N SER A 73 -1.63 -8.53 -9.50
CA SER A 73 -0.32 -8.00 -9.11
C SER A 73 -0.32 -7.45 -7.68
N ILE A 74 -1.46 -6.92 -7.24
CA ILE A 74 -1.64 -6.41 -5.88
C ILE A 74 -1.69 -7.53 -4.86
N GLU A 75 -2.45 -8.59 -5.14
CA GLU A 75 -2.52 -9.77 -4.28
C GLU A 75 -1.15 -10.42 -4.10
N ILE A 76 -0.41 -10.60 -5.21
CA ILE A 76 0.96 -11.09 -5.18
C ILE A 76 1.83 -10.23 -4.25
N ARG A 77 1.72 -8.91 -4.35
CA ARG A 77 2.48 -7.96 -3.52
C ARG A 77 2.11 -8.05 -2.03
N ILE A 78 0.82 -8.18 -1.73
CA ILE A 78 0.33 -8.38 -0.35
C ILE A 78 0.85 -9.70 0.22
N PHE A 79 0.76 -10.78 -0.56
CA PHE A 79 1.24 -12.10 -0.19
C PHE A 79 2.73 -12.10 0.15
N TYR A 80 3.58 -11.54 -0.72
CA TYR A 80 5.01 -11.47 -0.46
C TYR A 80 5.34 -10.63 0.79
N LYS A 81 4.64 -9.49 1.00
CA LYS A 81 4.83 -8.66 2.20
C LYS A 81 4.52 -9.46 3.47
N LYS A 82 3.42 -10.21 3.48
CA LYS A 82 3.03 -11.07 4.60
C LYS A 82 4.09 -12.16 4.86
N LYS A 83 4.51 -12.86 3.80
CA LYS A 83 5.52 -13.93 3.89
C LYS A 83 6.85 -13.46 4.46
N VAL A 84 7.30 -12.25 4.08
CA VAL A 84 8.53 -11.65 4.63
C VAL A 84 8.36 -11.30 6.11
N ARG A 85 7.21 -10.73 6.50
CA ARG A 85 6.90 -10.42 7.90
C ARG A 85 6.88 -11.68 8.76
N ASP A 86 6.20 -12.73 8.30
CA ASP A 86 6.06 -13.99 9.06
C ASP A 86 7.44 -14.65 9.29
N ARG A 87 8.32 -14.62 8.27
CA ARG A 87 9.71 -15.10 8.43
C ARG A 87 10.49 -14.33 9.48
N ALA A 88 10.37 -13.00 9.50
CA ALA A 88 11.07 -12.17 10.47
C ALA A 88 10.56 -12.39 11.91
N ILE A 89 9.26 -12.66 12.09
CA ILE A 89 8.68 -13.00 13.40
C ILE A 89 9.21 -14.37 13.84
N ASN A 90 9.14 -15.37 12.97
CA ASN A 90 9.56 -16.74 13.29
C ASN A 90 11.06 -16.86 13.59
N SER A 91 11.91 -16.06 12.94
CA SER A 91 13.35 -16.02 13.27
C SER A 91 13.61 -15.45 14.67
N ASN A 92 12.84 -14.45 15.07
CA ASN A 92 12.97 -13.86 16.41
C ASN A 92 12.51 -14.84 17.51
N GLU A 93 11.45 -15.61 17.26
CA GLU A 93 11.00 -16.65 18.20
C GLU A 93 12.00 -17.79 18.34
N ASN A 94 12.64 -18.21 17.24
CA ASN A 94 13.71 -19.22 17.29
C ASN A 94 14.91 -18.73 18.11
N TYR A 95 15.31 -17.46 17.96
CA TYR A 95 16.38 -16.89 18.76
C TYR A 95 16.03 -16.90 20.26
N LEU A 96 14.83 -16.44 20.63
CA LEU A 96 14.37 -16.43 22.03
C LEU A 96 14.20 -17.84 22.63
N SER A 97 13.86 -18.84 21.81
CA SER A 97 13.79 -20.25 22.19
C SER A 97 15.17 -20.83 22.55
N CYS A 98 16.26 -20.32 21.97
CA CYS A 98 17.62 -20.83 22.24
C CYS A 98 18.24 -20.27 23.54
N TYR A 99 17.63 -19.26 24.17
CA TYR A 99 18.08 -18.69 25.46
C TYR A 99 17.30 -19.23 26.66
N ARG A 100 16.59 -20.34 26.49
CA ARG A 100 15.73 -20.95 27.52
C ARG A 100 16.28 -22.29 27.98
#